data_AF-A0AA35R192-F1
#
_entry.id   AF-A0AA35R192-F1
#
_cell.length_a   1.000
_cell.length_b   1.000
_cell.length_c   1.000
_cell.angle_alpha   90.00
_cell.angle_beta   90.00
_cell.angle_gamma   90.00
#
_symmetry.space_group_name_H-M   'P 1'
#
loop_
_entity.id
_entity.type
_entity.pdbx_description
1 polymer ?
#
loop_
_entity_poly.entity_id
_entity_poly.type
_entity_poly.pdbx_seq_one_letter_code
_entity_poly.pdbx_strand_id
1 'polypeptide(L)'
;MVAADLRRPAAISQLQTLGKQLDVPVYSEDPAGATPASVAVAGVRRATELALTWTIVDTGGRLHIDDDLMGELEDVKNAISPHQVLLVVDAMTGQDAVNAAEEFHRRIGLDGLILSKMDGDARGGAALSITRVTGVPIKFIGTGERTDGLEAFHPDRMASRILAMGDVLTLIERAQEAVDEQKAKELERKMRTASFTLEDFLDQIQGVKKMGGLASVMEMIPGMGQSTKKMKDQLDESELRKTEAVIRSMTMEEREHPEIIKASRRRRIALGSGTNPSDVNRVLNQFKQTQRLMRQFSSNPKGLMRMLR
;
A
#
# COMPACT_ATOMS: atom_id res chain seq x y z
N MET A 1 5.46 -22.70 -18.31
CA MET A 1 5.90 -21.48 -19.03
C MET A 1 6.75 -21.87 -20.22
N VAL A 2 6.85 -21.02 -21.23
CA VAL A 2 7.65 -21.24 -22.44
C VAL A 2 8.58 -20.03 -22.62
N ALA A 3 9.89 -20.27 -22.69
CA ALA A 3 10.90 -19.23 -22.88
C ALA A 3 11.10 -18.96 -24.38
N ALA A 4 10.39 -17.98 -24.93
CA ALA A 4 10.49 -17.57 -26.34
C ALA A 4 11.35 -16.31 -26.54
N ASP A 5 11.95 -15.75 -25.48
CA ASP A 5 13.02 -14.74 -25.59
C ASP A 5 14.37 -15.42 -25.83
N LEU A 6 14.71 -15.61 -27.11
CA LEU A 6 15.96 -16.24 -27.54
C LEU A 6 17.11 -15.24 -27.73
N ARG A 7 16.83 -13.92 -27.74
CA ARG A 7 17.81 -12.88 -28.08
C ARG A 7 18.49 -12.31 -26.84
N ARG A 8 17.75 -12.18 -25.73
CA ARG A 8 18.27 -11.57 -24.52
C ARG A 8 19.20 -12.54 -23.76
N PRO A 9 20.43 -12.14 -23.43
CA PRO A 9 21.34 -12.97 -22.65
C PRO A 9 20.70 -13.40 -21.32
N ALA A 10 20.84 -14.69 -21.01
CA ALA A 10 20.33 -15.32 -19.78
C ALA A 10 18.81 -15.27 -19.56
N ALA A 11 17.98 -14.85 -20.54
CA ALA A 11 16.53 -14.80 -20.38
C ALA A 11 15.92 -16.20 -20.11
N ILE A 12 16.37 -17.21 -20.84
CA ILE A 12 15.96 -18.61 -20.62
C ILE A 12 16.32 -19.06 -19.19
N SER A 13 17.57 -18.83 -18.76
CA SER A 13 18.03 -19.20 -17.42
C SER A 13 17.29 -18.46 -16.30
N GLN A 14 16.95 -17.19 -16.54
CA GLN A 14 16.13 -16.39 -15.63
C GLN A 14 14.74 -17.00 -15.47
N LEU A 15 14.08 -17.34 -16.58
CA LEU A 15 12.75 -17.94 -16.55
C LEU A 15 12.76 -19.33 -15.91
N GLN A 16 13.78 -20.15 -16.18
CA GLN A 16 13.97 -21.45 -15.54
C GLN A 16 14.17 -21.33 -14.03
N THR A 17 14.91 -20.31 -13.58
CA THR A 17 15.11 -20.05 -12.15
C THR A 17 13.79 -19.68 -11.47
N LEU A 18 13.02 -18.79 -12.11
CA LEU A 18 11.68 -18.40 -11.62
C LEU A 18 10.72 -19.60 -11.59
N GLY A 19 10.70 -20.41 -12.65
CA GLY A 19 9.89 -21.62 -12.72
C GLY A 19 10.22 -22.61 -11.60
N LYS A 20 11.51 -22.81 -11.29
CA LYS A 20 11.93 -23.65 -10.15
C LYS A 20 11.47 -23.09 -8.80
N GLN A 21 11.51 -21.77 -8.61
CA GLN A 21 11.05 -21.12 -7.38
C GLN A 21 9.53 -21.25 -7.18
N LEU A 22 8.76 -21.27 -8.27
CA LEU A 22 7.31 -21.34 -8.27
C LEU A 22 6.76 -22.76 -8.45
N ASP A 23 7.63 -23.76 -8.59
CA ASP A 23 7.27 -25.14 -8.97
C ASP A 23 6.44 -25.22 -10.28
N VAL A 24 6.82 -24.41 -11.27
CA VAL A 24 6.18 -24.34 -12.58
C VAL A 24 7.15 -24.87 -13.66
N PRO A 25 6.72 -25.84 -14.49
CA PRO A 25 7.57 -26.38 -15.55
C PRO A 25 7.85 -25.31 -16.61
N VAL A 26 9.11 -25.22 -17.05
CA VAL A 26 9.56 -24.27 -18.08
C VAL A 26 10.07 -25.04 -19.29
N TYR A 27 9.50 -24.75 -20.46
CA TYR A 27 9.97 -25.25 -21.74
C TYR A 27 10.93 -24.24 -22.38
N SER A 28 12.04 -24.73 -22.93
CA SER A 28 13.05 -23.92 -23.60
C SER A 28 13.84 -24.79 -24.59
N GLU A 29 14.33 -24.18 -25.66
CA GLU A 29 15.23 -24.81 -26.64
C GLU A 29 16.55 -24.03 -26.73
N ASP A 30 17.53 -24.59 -27.45
CA ASP A 30 18.79 -23.91 -27.74
C ASP A 30 18.53 -22.72 -28.71
N PRO A 31 18.89 -21.47 -28.33
CA PRO A 31 18.75 -20.31 -29.19
C PRO A 31 19.44 -20.43 -30.56
N ALA A 32 20.52 -21.22 -30.67
CA ALA A 32 21.32 -21.29 -31.89
C ALA A 32 20.62 -22.00 -33.07
N GLY A 33 19.53 -22.73 -32.81
CA GLY A 33 18.82 -23.54 -33.81
C GLY A 33 17.30 -23.36 -33.82
N ALA A 34 16.76 -22.42 -33.05
CA ALA A 34 15.33 -22.27 -32.85
C ALA A 34 14.86 -20.84 -33.15
N THR A 35 13.59 -20.71 -33.54
CA THR A 35 12.91 -19.41 -33.67
C THR A 35 11.89 -19.25 -32.54
N PRO A 36 11.53 -18.03 -32.14
CA PRO A 36 10.50 -17.85 -31.10
C PRO A 36 9.18 -18.55 -31.44
N ALA A 37 8.79 -18.58 -32.72
CA ALA A 37 7.60 -19.29 -33.19
C ALA A 37 7.73 -20.81 -33.02
N SER A 38 8.88 -21.41 -33.37
CA SER A 38 9.08 -22.86 -33.21
C SER A 38 9.04 -23.27 -31.74
N VAL A 39 9.69 -22.50 -30.87
CA VAL A 39 9.71 -22.74 -29.42
C VAL A 39 8.32 -22.57 -28.81
N ALA A 40 7.55 -21.56 -29.25
CA ALA A 40 6.18 -21.35 -28.79
C ALA A 40 5.28 -22.54 -29.16
N VAL A 41 5.34 -23.02 -30.41
CA VAL A 41 4.56 -24.19 -30.87
C VAL A 41 4.93 -25.44 -30.09
N ALA A 42 6.23 -25.73 -29.95
CA ALA A 42 6.69 -26.91 -29.24
C ALA A 42 6.36 -26.85 -27.73
N GLY A 43 6.46 -25.66 -27.13
CA GLY A 43 6.09 -25.42 -25.74
C GLY A 43 4.59 -25.59 -25.47
N VAL A 44 3.72 -25.09 -26.35
CA VAL A 44 2.26 -25.29 -26.26
C VAL A 44 1.90 -26.76 -26.45
N ARG A 45 2.53 -27.46 -27.40
CA ARG A 45 2.36 -28.92 -27.56
C ARG A 45 2.76 -29.66 -26.30
N ARG A 46 3.91 -29.32 -25.71
CA ARG A 46 4.39 -29.94 -24.47
C ARG A 46 3.45 -29.69 -23.30
N ALA A 47 2.91 -28.49 -23.17
CA ALA A 47 1.92 -28.18 -22.13
C ALA A 47 0.63 -28.98 -22.30
N THR A 48 0.21 -29.23 -23.55
CA THR A 48 -0.94 -30.08 -23.88
C THR A 48 -0.69 -31.54 -23.50
N GLU A 49 0.50 -32.09 -23.82
CA GLU A 49 0.90 -33.45 -23.42
C GLU A 49 0.91 -33.62 -21.89
N LEU A 50 1.28 -32.57 -21.16
CA LEU A 50 1.28 -32.54 -19.69
C LEU A 50 -0.10 -32.21 -19.08
N ALA A 51 -1.13 -32.05 -19.91
CA ALA A 51 -2.50 -31.69 -19.50
C ALA A 51 -2.57 -30.43 -18.61
N LEU A 52 -1.74 -29.43 -18.90
CA LEU A 52 -1.72 -28.16 -18.17
C LEU A 52 -2.89 -27.27 -18.59
N THR A 53 -3.54 -26.61 -17.63
CA THR A 53 -4.64 -25.68 -17.89
C THR A 53 -4.17 -24.37 -18.53
N TRP A 54 -3.00 -23.87 -18.12
CA TRP A 54 -2.48 -22.57 -18.54
C TRP A 54 -1.07 -22.72 -19.11
N THR A 55 -0.84 -22.06 -20.24
CA THR A 55 0.49 -21.94 -20.85
C THR A 55 0.80 -20.47 -21.06
N ILE A 56 1.83 -19.99 -20.38
CA ILE A 56 2.35 -18.62 -20.55
C ILE A 56 3.59 -18.70 -21.43
N VAL A 57 3.57 -17.98 -22.55
CA VAL A 57 4.69 -17.82 -23.47
C VAL A 57 5.32 -16.46 -23.21
N ASP A 58 6.58 -16.46 -22.77
CA ASP A 58 7.34 -15.24 -22.49
C ASP A 58 8.18 -14.87 -23.71
N THR A 59 7.83 -13.75 -24.36
CA THR A 59 8.49 -13.26 -25.58
C THR A 59 9.44 -12.10 -25.25
N GLY A 60 10.51 -11.94 -26.03
CA GLY A 60 11.45 -10.85 -25.81
C GLY A 60 10.82 -9.45 -25.88
N GLY A 61 11.28 -8.56 -24.99
CA GLY A 61 10.86 -7.16 -24.89
C GLY A 61 11.37 -6.32 -26.05
N ARG A 62 10.57 -5.34 -26.50
CA ARG A 62 10.82 -4.55 -27.71
C ARG A 62 10.46 -3.09 -27.44
N LEU A 63 11.46 -2.32 -26.99
CA LEU A 63 11.32 -0.90 -26.59
C LEU A 63 11.16 0.06 -27.78
N HIS A 64 11.65 -0.34 -28.96
CA HIS A 64 11.49 0.39 -30.21
C HIS A 64 10.74 -0.52 -31.18
N ILE A 65 9.74 0.05 -31.84
CA ILE A 65 8.99 -0.61 -32.91
C ILE A 65 9.97 -0.85 -34.05
N ASP A 66 10.52 -2.06 -34.11
CA ASP A 66 11.32 -2.56 -35.21
C ASP A 66 10.43 -3.53 -36.01
N ASP A 67 10.32 -3.31 -37.32
CA ASP A 67 9.43 -4.07 -38.18
C ASP A 67 9.78 -5.56 -38.24
N ASP A 68 11.06 -5.89 -38.21
CA ASP A 68 11.54 -7.28 -38.20
C ASP A 68 11.14 -7.97 -36.90
N LEU A 69 11.22 -7.22 -35.80
CA LEU A 69 10.78 -7.70 -34.50
C LEU A 69 9.25 -7.88 -34.46
N MET A 70 8.48 -6.93 -34.98
CA MET A 70 7.02 -7.08 -34.98
C MET A 70 6.56 -8.24 -35.87
N GLY A 71 7.24 -8.49 -36.99
CA GLY A 71 6.99 -9.66 -37.85
C GLY A 71 7.18 -10.98 -37.10
N GLU A 72 8.24 -11.11 -36.31
CA GLU A 72 8.49 -12.31 -35.50
C GLU A 72 7.37 -12.55 -34.45
N LEU A 73 6.80 -11.48 -33.87
CA LEU A 73 5.66 -11.62 -32.96
C LEU A 73 4.37 -12.01 -33.68
N GLU A 74 4.14 -11.49 -34.88
CA GLU A 74 3.04 -11.91 -35.74
C GLU A 74 3.15 -13.40 -36.06
N ASP A 75 4.35 -13.88 -36.41
CA ASP A 75 4.62 -15.30 -36.65
C ASP A 75 4.31 -16.16 -35.42
N VAL A 76 4.76 -15.74 -34.23
CA VAL A 76 4.44 -16.43 -32.97
C VAL A 76 2.93 -16.49 -32.75
N LYS A 77 2.24 -15.34 -32.87
CA LYS A 77 0.79 -15.25 -32.67
C LYS A 77 0.04 -16.16 -33.64
N ASN A 78 0.40 -16.12 -34.93
CA ASN A 78 -0.23 -16.93 -35.96
C ASN A 78 0.00 -18.42 -35.74
N ALA A 79 1.21 -18.80 -35.30
CA ALA A 79 1.58 -20.19 -35.08
C ALA A 79 0.84 -20.83 -33.89
N ILE A 80 0.60 -20.09 -32.80
CA ILE A 80 -0.02 -20.65 -31.59
C ILE A 80 -1.47 -20.22 -31.34
N SER A 81 -1.98 -19.20 -32.05
CA SER A 81 -3.32 -18.65 -31.90
C SER A 81 -3.73 -18.43 -30.43
N PRO A 82 -3.04 -17.54 -29.70
CA PRO A 82 -3.22 -17.40 -28.26
C PRO A 82 -4.61 -16.88 -27.89
N HIS A 83 -5.15 -17.36 -26.76
CA HIS A 83 -6.44 -16.92 -26.23
C HIS A 83 -6.40 -15.50 -25.66
N GLN A 84 -5.24 -15.05 -25.19
CA GLN A 84 -5.01 -13.73 -24.62
C GLN A 84 -3.62 -13.24 -25.02
N VAL A 85 -3.55 -12.03 -25.54
CA VAL A 85 -2.30 -11.29 -25.77
C VAL A 85 -2.23 -10.13 -24.79
N LEU A 86 -1.23 -10.17 -23.91
CA LEU A 86 -1.05 -9.16 -22.86
C LEU A 86 0.23 -8.36 -23.11
N LEU A 87 0.12 -7.04 -23.13
CA LEU A 87 1.28 -6.15 -23.21
C LEU A 87 1.69 -5.70 -21.80
N VAL A 88 2.96 -5.94 -21.45
CA VAL A 88 3.54 -5.44 -20.20
C VAL A 88 4.15 -4.07 -20.46
N VAL A 89 3.69 -3.07 -19.71
CA VAL A 89 4.12 -1.68 -19.83
C VAL A 89 4.70 -1.22 -18.50
N ASP A 90 5.79 -0.46 -18.55
CA ASP A 90 6.36 0.19 -17.37
C ASP A 90 5.55 1.44 -17.03
N ALA A 91 5.05 1.54 -15.80
CA ALA A 91 4.26 2.67 -15.34
C ALA A 91 5.01 4.01 -15.33
N MET A 92 6.34 3.98 -15.31
CA MET A 92 7.19 5.16 -15.39
C MET A 92 7.35 5.69 -16.82
N THR A 93 7.11 4.85 -17.83
CA THR A 93 7.28 5.24 -19.24
C THR A 93 6.11 6.12 -19.67
N GLY A 94 6.42 7.33 -20.17
CA GLY A 94 5.44 8.35 -20.54
C GLY A 94 4.78 8.12 -21.91
N GLN A 95 4.87 9.13 -22.79
CA GLN A 95 4.20 9.13 -24.10
C GLN A 95 4.71 8.03 -25.05
N ASP A 96 5.96 7.60 -24.92
CA ASP A 96 6.52 6.54 -25.78
C ASP A 96 5.81 5.18 -25.58
N ALA A 97 5.34 4.90 -24.36
CA ALA A 97 4.55 3.70 -24.08
C ALA A 97 3.17 3.75 -24.76
N VAL A 98 2.60 4.95 -24.96
CA VAL A 98 1.32 5.14 -25.66
C VAL A 98 1.47 4.75 -27.12
N ASN A 99 2.48 5.31 -27.78
CA ASN A 99 2.76 5.01 -29.19
C ASN A 99 3.09 3.53 -29.42
N ALA A 100 3.91 2.94 -28.53
CA ALA A 100 4.22 1.52 -28.59
C ALA A 100 2.96 0.66 -28.43
N ALA A 101 2.12 0.93 -27.43
CA ALA A 101 0.91 0.15 -27.22
C ALA A 101 -0.10 0.28 -28.37
N GLU A 102 -0.22 1.45 -28.99
CA GLU A 102 -1.05 1.66 -30.18
C GLU A 102 -0.58 0.83 -31.37
N GLU A 103 0.72 0.84 -31.64
CA GLU A 103 1.31 0.03 -32.71
C GLU A 103 1.13 -1.47 -32.47
N PHE A 104 1.43 -1.92 -31.25
CA PHE A 104 1.27 -3.31 -30.87
C PHE A 104 -0.19 -3.76 -30.98
N HIS A 105 -1.13 -2.93 -30.56
CA HIS A 105 -2.54 -3.22 -30.71
C HIS A 105 -2.96 -3.28 -32.18
N ARG A 106 -2.46 -2.37 -33.03
CA ARG A 106 -2.78 -2.36 -34.46
C ARG A 106 -2.29 -3.60 -35.20
N ARG A 107 -1.07 -4.07 -34.90
CA ARG A 107 -0.45 -5.21 -35.60
C ARG A 107 -0.77 -6.56 -34.98
N ILE A 108 -0.59 -6.67 -33.67
CA ILE A 108 -0.73 -7.93 -32.94
C ILE A 108 -2.14 -8.08 -32.39
N GLY A 109 -2.84 -7.01 -32.03
CA GLY A 109 -4.12 -7.09 -31.34
C GLY A 109 -3.93 -7.53 -29.89
N LEU A 110 -4.18 -6.61 -28.95
CA LEU A 110 -4.00 -6.82 -27.52
C LEU A 110 -5.36 -7.01 -26.83
N ASP A 111 -5.45 -7.99 -25.93
CA ASP A 111 -6.63 -8.26 -25.10
C ASP A 111 -6.56 -7.63 -23.72
N GLY A 112 -5.35 -7.29 -23.28
CA GLY A 112 -5.12 -6.68 -21.97
C GLY A 112 -3.74 -6.07 -21.79
N LEU A 113 -3.63 -5.22 -20.77
CA LEU A 113 -2.38 -4.60 -20.35
C LEU A 113 -2.01 -5.05 -18.94
N ILE A 114 -0.71 -5.13 -18.68
CA ILE A 114 -0.13 -5.28 -17.34
C ILE A 114 0.77 -4.08 -17.08
N LEU A 115 0.51 -3.35 -16.00
CA LEU A 115 1.36 -2.23 -15.60
C LEU A 115 2.38 -2.69 -14.58
N SER A 116 3.66 -2.67 -14.91
CA SER A 116 4.75 -2.98 -13.98
C SER A 116 5.25 -1.73 -13.24
N LYS A 117 5.98 -1.95 -12.13
CA LYS A 117 6.65 -0.89 -11.34
C LYS A 117 5.70 0.17 -10.76
N MET A 118 4.50 -0.24 -10.38
CA MET A 118 3.50 0.60 -9.71
C MET A 118 3.82 0.84 -8.23
N ASP A 119 4.92 0.32 -7.70
CA ASP A 119 5.45 0.59 -6.36
C ASP A 119 6.21 1.92 -6.25
N GLY A 120 6.67 2.46 -7.37
CA GLY A 120 7.31 3.78 -7.41
C GLY A 120 6.35 4.97 -7.36
N ASP A 121 6.90 6.18 -7.54
CA ASP A 121 6.17 7.45 -7.65
C ASP A 121 5.36 7.60 -8.95
N ALA A 122 5.30 6.53 -9.76
CA ALA A 122 4.56 6.51 -11.01
C ALA A 122 3.05 6.65 -10.74
N ARG A 123 2.49 7.80 -11.15
CA ARG A 123 1.05 8.08 -11.04
C ARG A 123 0.21 7.39 -12.13
N GLY A 124 0.73 6.37 -12.81
CA GLY A 124 -0.03 5.58 -13.81
C GLY A 124 -0.63 6.36 -14.99
N GLY A 125 -0.21 7.61 -15.23
CA GLY A 125 -0.82 8.48 -16.25
C GLY A 125 -0.66 7.96 -17.68
N ALA A 126 0.44 7.26 -17.97
CA ALA A 126 0.64 6.59 -19.24
C ALA A 126 -0.36 5.45 -19.48
N ALA A 127 -0.72 4.71 -18.43
CA ALA A 127 -1.69 3.63 -18.52
C ALA A 127 -3.11 4.11 -18.86
N LEU A 128 -3.53 5.23 -18.26
CA LEU A 128 -4.79 5.90 -18.61
C LEU A 128 -4.76 6.38 -20.07
N SER A 129 -3.61 6.86 -20.53
CA SER A 129 -3.45 7.31 -21.92
C SER A 129 -3.54 6.14 -22.90
N ILE A 130 -2.88 5.02 -22.61
CA ILE A 130 -2.94 3.80 -23.44
C ILE A 130 -4.36 3.25 -23.51
N THR A 131 -5.02 3.06 -22.35
CA THR A 131 -6.40 2.54 -22.31
C THR A 131 -7.37 3.45 -23.05
N ARG A 132 -7.18 4.77 -22.98
CA ARG A 132 -8.02 5.74 -23.69
C ARG A 132 -7.84 5.71 -25.21
N VAL A 133 -6.60 5.54 -25.68
CA VAL A 133 -6.27 5.52 -27.13
C VAL A 133 -6.58 4.16 -27.75
N THR A 134 -6.14 3.08 -27.11
CA THR A 134 -6.24 1.71 -27.66
C THR A 134 -7.55 1.01 -27.31
N GLY A 135 -8.27 1.46 -26.28
CA GLY A 135 -9.44 0.77 -25.75
C GLY A 135 -9.15 -0.54 -25.00
N VAL A 136 -7.88 -0.94 -24.90
CA VAL A 136 -7.46 -2.19 -24.27
C VAL A 136 -7.52 -2.06 -22.75
N PRO A 137 -8.18 -2.97 -22.01
CA PRO A 137 -8.29 -2.88 -20.56
C PRO A 137 -6.99 -3.26 -19.84
N ILE A 138 -6.69 -2.60 -18.72
CA ILE A 138 -5.64 -3.06 -17.80
C ILE A 138 -6.19 -4.23 -16.99
N LYS A 139 -5.48 -5.36 -16.98
CA LYS A 139 -5.86 -6.58 -16.27
C LYS A 139 -5.16 -6.70 -14.92
N PHE A 140 -3.86 -6.38 -14.89
CA PHE A 140 -3.02 -6.55 -13.70
C PHE A 140 -2.07 -5.37 -13.50
N ILE A 141 -1.59 -5.22 -12.26
CA ILE A 141 -0.57 -4.26 -11.84
C ILE A 141 0.54 -4.99 -11.05
N GLY A 142 1.79 -4.61 -11.29
CA GLY A 142 2.96 -5.06 -10.57
C GLY A 142 3.35 -4.05 -9.50
N THR A 143 3.19 -4.39 -8.23
CA THR A 143 3.46 -3.56 -7.03
C THR A 143 4.77 -3.95 -6.34
N GLY A 144 5.67 -4.66 -7.02
CA GLY A 144 7.02 -4.94 -6.56
C GLY A 144 7.76 -5.94 -7.44
N GLU A 145 9.01 -6.23 -7.08
CA GLU A 145 9.89 -7.16 -7.82
C GLU A 145 9.69 -8.64 -7.44
N ARG A 146 9.01 -8.89 -6.33
CA ARG A 146 8.78 -10.24 -5.81
C ARG A 146 7.60 -10.90 -6.53
N THR A 147 7.54 -12.23 -6.47
CA THR A 147 6.51 -13.03 -7.16
C THR A 147 5.09 -12.79 -6.62
N ASP A 148 4.96 -12.31 -5.38
CA ASP A 148 3.71 -11.88 -4.75
C ASP A 148 3.29 -10.45 -5.12
N GLY A 149 4.10 -9.72 -5.88
CA GLY A 149 3.87 -8.34 -6.29
C GLY A 149 2.98 -8.17 -7.52
N LEU A 150 2.19 -9.18 -7.95
CA LEU A 150 1.25 -9.06 -9.07
C LEU A 150 -0.19 -9.07 -8.56
N GLU A 151 -0.91 -7.97 -8.77
CA GLU A 151 -2.27 -7.77 -8.29
C GLU A 151 -3.25 -7.53 -9.45
N ALA A 152 -4.52 -7.88 -9.25
CA ALA A 152 -5.58 -7.53 -10.18
C ALA A 152 -5.76 -6.00 -10.24
N PHE A 153 -5.99 -5.47 -11.44
CA PHE A 153 -6.22 -4.05 -11.61
C PHE A 153 -7.62 -3.65 -11.13
N HIS A 154 -7.68 -2.64 -10.27
CA HIS A 154 -8.92 -2.04 -9.79
C HIS A 154 -8.93 -0.54 -10.15
N PRO A 155 -9.77 -0.10 -11.12
CA PRO A 155 -9.83 1.30 -11.55
C PRO A 155 -10.06 2.28 -10.41
N ASP A 156 -10.95 1.94 -9.46
CA ASP A 156 -11.29 2.81 -8.32
C ASP A 156 -10.08 3.04 -7.40
N ARG A 157 -9.27 2.01 -7.16
CA ARG A 157 -8.03 2.14 -6.36
C ARG A 157 -7.00 3.01 -7.06
N MET A 158 -6.87 2.87 -8.38
CA MET A 158 -5.94 3.69 -9.15
C MET A 158 -6.40 5.15 -9.22
N ALA A 159 -7.69 5.41 -9.46
CA ALA A 159 -8.24 6.76 -9.43
C ALA A 159 -8.01 7.44 -8.07
N SER A 160 -8.25 6.74 -6.97
CA SER A 160 -7.96 7.21 -5.62
C SER A 160 -6.48 7.55 -5.42
N ARG A 161 -5.56 6.69 -5.90
CA ARG A 161 -4.11 6.94 -5.83
C ARG A 161 -3.67 8.14 -6.67
N ILE A 162 -4.25 8.34 -7.86
CA ILE A 162 -3.89 9.43 -8.79
C ILE A 162 -4.42 10.78 -8.31
N LEU A 163 -5.68 10.82 -7.88
CA LEU A 163 -6.34 12.05 -7.46
C LEU A 163 -5.85 12.53 -6.10
N ALA A 164 -4.99 11.76 -5.41
CA ALA A 164 -4.70 11.90 -3.98
C ALA A 164 -5.99 11.98 -3.11
N MET A 165 -7.16 11.69 -3.70
CA MET A 165 -8.43 11.54 -3.03
C MET A 165 -8.55 10.16 -2.38
N GLY A 166 -7.57 9.29 -2.56
CA GLY A 166 -7.30 8.21 -1.60
C GLY A 166 -7.15 8.78 -0.20
N ASP A 167 -6.49 9.93 -0.02
CA ASP A 167 -6.44 10.54 1.31
C ASP A 167 -7.78 11.16 1.68
N VAL A 168 -8.53 11.81 0.79
CA VAL A 168 -9.80 12.47 1.17
C VAL A 168 -10.96 11.49 1.37
N LEU A 169 -11.14 10.50 0.50
CA LEU A 169 -12.15 9.45 0.66
C LEU A 169 -11.76 8.50 1.79
N THR A 170 -10.49 8.12 1.94
CA THR A 170 -10.07 7.34 3.13
C THR A 170 -10.07 8.21 4.39
N LEU A 171 -9.91 9.52 4.33
CA LEU A 171 -10.12 10.43 5.47
C LEU A 171 -11.61 10.59 5.78
N ILE A 172 -12.51 10.53 4.80
CA ILE A 172 -13.96 10.59 5.00
C ILE A 172 -14.48 9.24 5.48
N GLU A 173 -14.02 8.13 4.91
CA GLU A 173 -14.32 6.76 5.31
C GLU A 173 -13.66 6.44 6.65
N ARG A 174 -12.41 6.85 6.91
CA ARG A 174 -11.81 6.75 8.27
C ARG A 174 -12.32 7.81 9.21
N ALA A 175 -12.81 8.97 8.78
CA ALA A 175 -13.58 9.84 9.66
C ALA A 175 -14.93 9.20 10.00
N GLN A 176 -15.54 8.45 9.08
CA GLN A 176 -16.77 7.70 9.32
C GLN A 176 -16.54 6.40 10.13
N GLU A 177 -15.39 5.73 9.99
CA GLU A 177 -15.03 4.50 10.71
C GLU A 177 -14.32 4.78 12.05
N ALA A 178 -13.50 5.83 12.15
CA ALA A 178 -12.87 6.26 13.41
C ALA A 178 -13.79 7.15 14.25
N VAL A 179 -14.88 7.66 13.66
CA VAL A 179 -15.93 8.36 14.39
C VAL A 179 -17.24 7.58 14.21
N ASP A 180 -17.29 6.47 14.94
CA ASP A 180 -18.53 5.84 15.38
C ASP A 180 -19.53 6.96 15.73
N GLU A 181 -20.63 7.11 15.00
CA GLU A 181 -21.56 8.24 15.16
C GLU A 181 -22.10 8.34 16.61
N GLN A 182 -22.07 7.20 17.32
CA GLN A 182 -22.31 7.08 18.76
C GLN A 182 -21.15 7.60 19.62
N LYS A 183 -19.89 7.25 19.31
CA LYS A 183 -18.71 7.76 20.04
C LYS A 183 -18.50 9.25 19.82
N ALA A 184 -18.83 9.80 18.66
CA ALA A 184 -18.85 11.24 18.43
C ALA A 184 -19.79 11.95 19.40
N LYS A 185 -21.02 11.44 19.52
CA LYS A 185 -22.04 11.98 20.42
C LYS A 185 -21.67 11.78 21.89
N GLU A 186 -21.06 10.66 22.25
CA GLU A 186 -20.55 10.42 23.61
C GLU A 186 -19.36 11.32 23.93
N LEU A 187 -18.43 11.51 23.00
CA LEU A 187 -17.29 12.40 23.16
C LEU A 187 -17.75 13.86 23.25
N GLU A 188 -18.70 14.28 22.42
CA GLU A 188 -19.35 15.60 22.50
C GLU A 188 -20.06 15.79 23.84
N ARG A 189 -20.82 14.79 24.31
CA ARG A 189 -21.49 14.81 25.62
C ARG A 189 -20.47 14.91 26.75
N LYS A 190 -19.40 14.11 26.72
CA LYS A 190 -18.32 14.09 27.72
C LYS A 190 -17.50 15.38 27.72
N MET A 191 -17.28 15.98 26.55
CA MET A 191 -16.67 17.30 26.42
C MET A 191 -17.55 18.38 27.04
N ARG A 192 -18.87 18.34 26.80
CA ARG A 192 -19.85 19.26 27.42
C ARG A 192 -19.98 19.07 28.94
N THR A 193 -19.80 17.86 29.46
CA THR A 193 -19.86 17.55 30.91
C THR A 193 -18.52 17.67 31.62
N ALA A 194 -17.43 18.03 30.92
CA ALA A 194 -16.07 18.15 31.46
C ALA A 194 -15.54 16.90 32.19
N SER A 195 -16.13 15.73 31.92
CA SER A 195 -15.87 14.46 32.59
C SER A 195 -14.87 13.62 31.80
N PHE A 196 -13.67 14.16 31.58
CA PHE A 196 -12.58 13.45 30.93
C PHE A 196 -11.82 12.61 31.96
N THR A 197 -11.81 11.29 31.78
CA THR A 197 -11.22 10.29 32.70
C THR A 197 -9.95 9.66 32.13
N LEU A 198 -9.21 8.89 32.94
CA LEU A 198 -8.04 8.16 32.44
C LEU A 198 -8.41 7.02 31.49
N GLU A 199 -9.65 6.52 31.52
CA GLU A 199 -10.14 5.54 30.54
C GLU A 199 -10.26 6.20 29.16
N ASP A 200 -10.84 7.40 29.09
CA ASP A 200 -10.94 8.16 27.84
C ASP A 200 -9.54 8.51 27.29
N PHE A 201 -8.59 8.79 28.18
CA PHE A 201 -7.19 9.04 27.79
C PHE A 201 -6.51 7.79 27.23
N LEU A 202 -6.80 6.61 27.79
CA LEU A 202 -6.31 5.33 27.28
C LEU A 202 -6.88 5.03 25.88
N ASP A 203 -8.17 5.27 25.67
CA ASP A 203 -8.83 5.07 24.39
C ASP A 203 -8.22 5.97 23.30
N GLN A 204 -7.92 7.23 23.63
CA GLN A 204 -7.23 8.13 22.71
C GLN A 204 -5.85 7.61 22.30
N ILE A 205 -5.05 7.11 23.24
CA ILE A 205 -3.72 6.54 22.95
C ILE A 205 -3.85 5.31 22.04
N GLN A 206 -4.83 4.44 22.29
CA GLN A 206 -5.08 3.26 21.46
C GLN A 206 -5.55 3.65 20.06
N GLY A 207 -6.37 4.70 19.92
CA GLY A 207 -6.78 5.24 18.63
C GLY A 207 -5.59 5.69 17.78
N VAL A 208 -4.67 6.47 18.37
CA VAL A 208 -3.45 6.92 17.68
C VAL A 208 -2.55 5.74 17.28
N LYS A 209 -2.44 4.71 18.13
CA LYS A 209 -1.69 3.49 17.83
C LYS A 209 -2.29 2.70 16.65
N LYS A 210 -3.63 2.63 16.54
CA LYS A 210 -4.33 1.98 15.43
C LYS A 210 -4.14 2.72 14.09
N MET A 211 -3.94 4.03 14.13
CA MET A 211 -3.71 4.85 12.93
C MET A 211 -2.24 4.88 12.47
N GLY A 212 -1.37 4.03 13.03
CA GLY A 212 0.04 3.91 12.62
C GLY A 212 1.01 4.82 13.39
N GLY A 213 0.62 5.34 14.56
CA GLY A 213 1.49 6.11 15.46
C GLY A 213 1.48 7.62 15.23
N LEU A 214 2.16 8.39 16.09
CA LEU A 214 2.22 9.86 15.99
C LEU A 214 2.93 10.36 14.71
N ALA A 215 3.78 9.52 14.12
CA ALA A 215 4.50 9.82 12.89
C ALA A 215 3.56 9.98 11.68
N SER A 216 2.55 9.11 11.56
CA SER A 216 1.55 9.20 10.48
C SER A 216 0.64 10.42 10.65
N VAL A 217 0.29 10.78 11.88
CA VAL A 217 -0.52 11.97 12.19
C VAL A 217 0.25 13.27 11.90
N MET A 218 1.57 13.32 12.17
CA MET A 218 2.40 14.49 11.84
C MET A 218 2.67 14.64 10.35
N GLU A 219 2.75 13.54 9.60
CA GLU A 219 2.87 13.55 8.13
C GLU A 219 1.60 14.09 7.44
N MET A 220 0.46 14.11 8.14
CA MET A 220 -0.82 14.67 7.67
C MET A 220 -0.99 16.18 7.88
N ILE A 221 -0.07 16.88 8.56
CA ILE A 221 -0.15 18.34 8.78
C ILE A 221 0.59 19.09 7.65
N PRO A 222 -0.11 19.86 6.79
CA PRO A 222 0.52 20.59 5.70
C PRO A 222 1.50 21.65 6.24
N GLY A 223 2.72 21.70 5.71
CA GLY A 223 3.72 22.73 6.01
C GLY A 223 4.79 22.39 7.05
N MET A 224 4.74 21.20 7.69
CA MET A 224 5.77 20.76 8.66
C MET A 224 6.74 19.68 8.15
N GLY A 225 6.61 19.26 6.89
CA GLY A 225 7.35 18.11 6.33
C GLY A 225 8.88 18.21 6.29
N GLN A 226 9.48 19.40 6.40
CA GLN A 226 10.95 19.54 6.42
C GLN A 226 11.56 19.44 7.83
N SER A 227 10.76 19.54 8.89
CA SER A 227 11.24 19.49 10.29
C SER A 227 11.15 18.09 10.91
N THR A 228 10.49 17.15 10.24
CA THR A 228 10.10 15.82 10.78
C THR A 228 11.23 14.80 10.82
N LYS A 229 12.24 14.88 9.95
CA LYS A 229 13.37 13.92 9.94
C LYS A 229 14.20 13.92 11.23
N LYS A 230 14.26 15.04 11.95
CA LYS A 230 15.00 15.15 13.23
C LYS A 230 14.14 14.81 14.46
N MET A 231 12.82 14.71 14.31
CA MET A 231 11.87 14.44 15.40
C MET A 231 11.28 13.02 15.36
N LYS A 232 11.44 12.30 14.24
CA LYS A 232 11.05 10.89 14.09
C LYS A 232 11.68 9.97 15.14
N ASP A 233 12.93 10.25 15.53
CA ASP A 233 13.67 9.48 16.54
C ASP A 233 13.35 9.87 18.00
N GLN A 234 12.59 10.95 18.23
CA GLN A 234 12.30 11.44 19.59
C GLN A 234 10.88 11.13 20.07
N LEU A 235 9.99 10.63 19.19
CA LEU A 235 8.64 10.21 19.58
C LEU A 235 8.63 8.70 19.80
N ASP A 236 9.10 8.33 20.98
CA ASP A 236 9.26 6.97 21.47
C ASP A 236 7.91 6.22 21.52
N GLU A 237 7.68 5.30 20.58
CA GLU A 237 6.62 4.27 20.71
C GLU A 237 6.78 3.46 22.02
N SER A 238 7.99 3.45 22.58
CA SER A 238 8.27 2.86 23.89
C SER A 238 7.56 3.61 25.03
N GLU A 239 7.47 4.95 24.97
CA GLU A 239 6.82 5.76 26.01
C GLU A 239 5.29 5.66 25.94
N LEU A 240 4.72 5.53 24.74
CA LEU A 240 3.28 5.26 24.58
C LEU A 240 2.90 3.88 25.17
N ARG A 241 3.73 2.86 24.95
CA ARG A 241 3.54 1.53 25.55
C ARG A 241 3.66 1.56 27.07
N LYS A 242 4.63 2.29 27.63
CA LYS A 242 4.76 2.47 29.08
C LYS A 242 3.55 3.18 29.68
N THR A 243 3.05 4.22 29.01
CA THR A 243 1.85 4.95 29.43
C THR A 243 0.62 4.03 29.45
N GLU A 244 0.43 3.23 28.40
CA GLU A 244 -0.63 2.23 28.32
C GLU A 244 -0.52 1.21 29.47
N ALA A 245 0.68 0.67 29.73
CA ALA A 245 0.91 -0.29 30.80
C ALA A 245 0.58 0.29 32.19
N VAL A 246 0.95 1.56 32.43
CA VAL A 246 0.65 2.28 33.67
C VAL A 246 -0.87 2.43 33.88
N ILE A 247 -1.62 2.86 32.87
CA ILE A 247 -3.07 3.06 32.99
C ILE A 247 -3.79 1.71 33.15
N ARG A 248 -3.37 0.68 32.41
CA ARG A 248 -3.94 -0.68 32.52
C ARG A 248 -3.73 -1.30 33.91
N SER A 249 -2.70 -0.87 34.65
CA SER A 249 -2.39 -1.32 36.01
C SER A 249 -3.19 -0.61 37.12
N MET A 250 -4.09 0.31 36.73
CA MET A 250 -5.04 0.98 37.63
C MET A 250 -6.37 0.23 37.70
N THR A 251 -7.07 0.38 38.82
CA THR A 251 -8.47 -0.07 38.95
C THR A 251 -9.42 0.90 38.25
N MET A 252 -10.66 0.47 37.97
CA MET A 252 -11.69 1.33 37.36
C MET A 252 -11.93 2.61 38.20
N GLU A 253 -12.05 2.46 39.52
CA GLU A 253 -12.17 3.59 40.46
C GLU A 253 -11.00 4.58 40.33
N GLU A 254 -9.77 4.09 40.19
CA GLU A 254 -8.59 4.95 40.03
C GLU A 254 -8.54 5.67 38.68
N ARG A 255 -9.14 5.08 37.63
CA ARG A 255 -9.22 5.69 36.31
C ARG A 255 -10.29 6.78 36.22
N GLU A 256 -11.41 6.57 36.90
CA GLU A 256 -12.48 7.56 37.02
C GLU A 256 -12.10 8.71 37.97
N HIS A 257 -11.38 8.39 39.05
CA HIS A 257 -10.97 9.33 40.10
C HIS A 257 -9.45 9.38 40.32
N PRO A 258 -8.66 9.97 39.40
CA PRO A 258 -7.19 9.99 39.48
C PRO A 258 -6.63 10.68 40.73
N GLU A 259 -7.42 11.52 41.39
CA GLU A 259 -7.11 12.22 42.64
C GLU A 259 -6.83 11.29 43.83
N ILE A 260 -7.38 10.06 43.82
CA ILE A 260 -7.17 9.09 44.90
C ILE A 260 -5.80 8.41 44.82
N ILE A 261 -5.08 8.58 43.70
CA ILE A 261 -3.77 7.95 43.42
C ILE A 261 -2.65 8.66 44.21
N LYS A 262 -2.57 8.30 45.49
CA LYS A 262 -1.51 8.69 46.44
C LYS A 262 -0.30 7.74 46.37
N ALA A 263 0.72 7.99 47.20
CA ALA A 263 2.00 7.27 47.17
C ALA A 263 1.88 5.74 47.20
N SER A 264 0.99 5.18 48.04
CA SER A 264 0.79 3.72 48.12
C SER A 264 0.28 3.13 46.80
N ARG A 265 -0.78 3.72 46.22
CA ARG A 265 -1.35 3.30 44.93
C ARG A 265 -0.35 3.46 43.79
N ARG A 266 0.46 4.53 43.78
CA ARG A 266 1.53 4.72 42.78
C ARG A 266 2.57 3.61 42.79
N ARG A 267 2.99 3.14 43.97
CA ARG A 267 3.93 2.02 44.08
C ARG A 267 3.32 0.73 43.54
N ARG A 268 2.05 0.46 43.87
CA ARG A 268 1.32 -0.72 43.34
C ARG A 268 1.21 -0.68 41.82
N ILE A 269 0.82 0.47 41.25
CA ILE A 269 0.68 0.66 39.80
C ILE A 269 2.04 0.46 39.12
N ALA A 270 3.09 1.11 39.63
CA ALA A 270 4.45 1.01 39.11
C ALA A 270 4.96 -0.44 39.07
N LEU A 271 4.73 -1.21 40.14
CA LEU A 271 5.04 -2.64 40.19
C LEU A 271 4.24 -3.44 39.15
N GLY A 272 2.94 -3.18 39.01
CA GLY A 272 2.07 -3.85 38.05
C GLY A 272 2.41 -3.54 36.58
N SER A 273 2.91 -2.33 36.30
CA SER A 273 3.29 -1.90 34.95
C SER A 273 4.75 -2.17 34.60
N GLY A 274 5.57 -2.65 35.55
CA GLY A 274 7.01 -2.81 35.37
C GLY A 274 7.77 -1.49 35.20
N THR A 275 7.24 -0.39 35.77
CA THR A 275 7.81 0.96 35.65
C THR A 275 8.20 1.52 37.03
N ASN A 276 8.76 2.73 37.08
CA ASN A 276 9.06 3.40 38.34
C ASN A 276 7.89 4.30 38.80
N PRO A 277 7.79 4.61 40.11
CA PRO A 277 6.80 5.57 40.62
C PRO A 277 6.91 6.97 39.99
N SER A 278 8.10 7.35 39.49
CA SER A 278 8.33 8.58 38.73
C SER A 278 7.60 8.58 37.39
N ASP A 279 7.49 7.43 36.73
CA ASP A 279 6.84 7.29 35.43
C ASP A 279 5.31 7.40 35.60
N VAL A 280 4.77 6.82 36.68
CA VAL A 280 3.37 6.99 37.06
C VAL A 280 3.04 8.47 37.31
N ASN A 281 3.94 9.23 37.94
CA ASN A 281 3.76 10.68 38.12
C ASN A 281 3.75 11.43 36.77
N ARG A 282 4.62 11.03 35.84
CA ARG A 282 4.69 11.63 34.51
C ARG A 282 3.37 11.46 33.77
N VAL A 283 2.81 10.25 33.78
CA VAL A 283 1.51 9.94 33.15
C VAL A 283 0.38 10.76 33.78
N LEU A 284 0.32 10.83 35.13
CA LEU A 284 -0.72 11.62 35.82
C LEU A 284 -0.60 13.12 35.52
N ASN A 285 0.61 13.64 35.36
CA ASN A 285 0.83 15.05 35.00
C ASN A 285 0.43 15.34 33.54
N GLN A 286 0.78 14.44 32.61
CA GLN A 286 0.36 14.53 31.21
C GLN A 286 -1.18 14.50 31.11
N PHE A 287 -1.84 13.57 31.82
CA PHE A 287 -3.29 13.52 31.88
C PHE A 287 -3.90 14.83 32.39
N LYS A 288 -3.36 15.41 33.49
CA LYS A 288 -3.83 16.71 34.01
C LYS A 288 -3.64 17.85 33.01
N GLN A 289 -2.56 17.83 32.22
CA GLN A 289 -2.31 18.83 31.18
C GLN A 289 -3.33 18.70 30.05
N THR A 290 -3.59 17.48 29.58
CA THR A 290 -4.63 17.19 28.59
C THR A 290 -6.01 17.60 29.10
N GLN A 291 -6.35 17.30 30.36
CA GLN A 291 -7.61 17.69 30.98
C GLN A 291 -7.77 19.22 31.02
N ARG A 292 -6.68 19.98 31.27
CA ARG A 292 -6.70 21.46 31.22
C ARG A 292 -6.95 21.97 29.80
N LEU A 293 -6.28 21.40 28.80
CA LEU A 293 -6.47 21.76 27.39
C LEU A 293 -7.90 21.47 26.93
N MET A 294 -8.46 20.32 27.31
CA MET A 294 -9.84 19.95 26.98
C MET A 294 -10.86 20.91 27.61
N ARG A 295 -10.64 21.33 28.87
CA ARG A 295 -11.49 22.34 29.52
C ARG A 295 -11.41 23.69 28.80
N GLN A 296 -10.22 24.10 28.37
CA GLN A 296 -10.04 25.33 27.57
C GLN A 296 -10.79 25.24 26.23
N PHE A 297 -10.69 24.09 25.55
CA PHE A 297 -11.42 23.80 24.31
C PHE A 297 -12.94 23.90 24.48
N SER A 298 -13.49 23.27 25.53
CA SER A 298 -14.93 23.34 25.82
C SER A 298 -15.40 24.75 26.16
N SER A 299 -14.54 25.59 26.74
CA SER A 299 -14.91 26.94 27.17
C SER A 299 -14.87 27.98 26.05
N ASN A 300 -14.04 27.80 25.01
CA ASN A 300 -13.93 28.77 23.91
C ASN A 300 -13.62 28.13 22.54
N PRO A 301 -14.55 27.35 21.97
CA PRO A 301 -14.34 26.63 20.71
C PRO A 301 -14.06 27.54 19.50
N LYS A 302 -14.51 28.81 19.52
CA LYS A 302 -14.30 29.77 18.43
C LYS A 302 -12.90 30.39 18.39
N GLY A 303 -12.18 30.43 19.52
CA GLY A 303 -10.86 31.06 19.61
C GLY A 303 -9.76 30.29 18.85
N LEU A 304 -9.86 28.96 18.80
CA LEU A 304 -8.85 28.11 18.18
C LEU A 304 -9.09 27.86 16.68
N MET A 305 -10.35 27.84 16.23
CA MET A 305 -10.70 27.86 14.79
C MET A 305 -10.10 29.08 14.06
N ARG A 306 -9.80 30.17 14.79
CA ARG A 306 -9.13 31.37 14.26
C ARG A 306 -7.60 31.28 14.30
N MET A 307 -7.04 30.29 15.00
CA MET A 307 -5.60 30.06 15.16
C MET A 307 -5.09 28.93 14.25
N LEU A 308 -6.01 28.07 13.79
CA LEU A 308 -5.78 27.01 12.80
C LEU A 308 -6.10 27.44 11.36
N ARG A 309 -6.48 28.71 11.15
CA ARG A 309 -6.61 29.35 9.83
C ARG A 309 -5.33 30.10 9.48
#